data_AF-A0A924LEN9-F1
#
_entry.id   AF-A0A924LEN9-F1
#
_cell.length_a   1.000
_cell.length_b   1.000
_cell.length_c   1.000
_cell.angle_alpha   90.00
_cell.angle_beta   90.00
_cell.angle_gamma   90.00
#
_symmetry.space_group_name_H-M   'P 1'
#
loop_
_entity.id
_entity.type
_entity.pdbx_description
1 polymer ?
#
loop_
_entity_poly.entity_id
_entity_poly.type
_entity_poly.pdbx_seq_one_letter_code
_entity_poly.pdbx_strand_id
1 'polypeptide(L)'
;MSLILLRRELLLALRHGSDSLAALLFFVLAAALFPLAIGPAPEVLGRLAPGIIWVCALLAALLPLERLFAADFEDGTLDQLLLSGLP
;
A
#
# COMPACT_ATOMS: atom_id res chain seq x y z
N MET A 1 -2.90 -16.41 21.74
CA MET A 1 -2.64 -16.92 20.38
C MET A 1 -2.74 -15.82 19.32
N SER A 2 -3.85 -15.07 19.28
CA SER A 2 -4.15 -14.03 18.28
C SER A 2 -3.20 -12.82 18.27
N LEU A 3 -2.77 -12.32 19.44
CA LEU A 3 -1.83 -11.19 19.53
C LEU A 3 -0.41 -11.52 19.03
N ILE A 4 0.04 -12.75 19.21
CA ILE A 4 1.37 -13.20 18.79
C ILE A 4 1.40 -13.38 17.26
N LEU A 5 0.31 -13.90 16.69
CA LEU A 5 0.10 -13.97 15.25
C LEU A 5 0.05 -12.56 14.63
N LEU A 6 -0.73 -11.64 15.20
CA LEU A 6 -0.81 -10.27 14.71
C LEU A 6 0.55 -9.57 14.73
N ARG A 7 1.33 -9.75 15.80
CA ARG A 7 2.68 -9.18 15.93
C ARG A 7 3.67 -9.81 14.95
N ARG A 8 3.57 -11.12 14.71
CA ARG A 8 4.40 -11.85 13.75
C ARG A 8 4.07 -11.43 12.31
N GLU A 9 2.79 -11.29 11.98
CA GLU A 9 2.33 -10.75 10.69
C GLU A 9 2.81 -9.30 10.49
N LEU A 10 2.70 -8.43 11.51
CA LEU A 10 3.26 -7.08 11.46
C LEU A 10 4.78 -7.09 11.23
N LEU A 11 5.52 -7.94 11.94
CA LEU A 11 6.97 -8.04 11.81
C LEU A 11 7.41 -8.62 10.46
N LEU A 12 6.66 -9.57 9.90
CA LEU A 12 6.88 -10.10 8.55
C LEU A 12 6.57 -9.06 7.48
N ALA A 13 5.45 -8.35 7.62
CA ALA A 13 5.05 -7.23 6.78
C ALA A 13 5.99 -6.03 6.92
N LEU A 14 6.80 -5.93 7.97
CA LEU A 14 7.87 -4.93 8.11
C LEU A 14 9.20 -5.40 7.49
N ARG A 15 9.43 -6.72 7.39
CA ARG A 15 10.71 -7.30 6.90
C ARG A 15 10.73 -7.56 5.39
N HIS A 16 9.58 -7.87 4.80
CA HIS A 16 9.32 -7.76 3.34
C HIS A 16 8.63 -6.42 3.00
N GLY A 17 8.66 -5.48 3.96
CA GLY A 17 7.78 -4.33 4.04
C GLY A 17 8.29 -3.03 3.46
N SER A 18 9.44 -3.00 2.80
CA SER A 18 9.99 -1.75 2.27
C SER A 18 8.98 -1.06 1.35
N ASP A 19 8.33 -1.84 0.50
CA ASP A 19 7.40 -1.34 -0.52
C ASP A 19 6.06 -0.97 0.14
N SER A 20 5.61 -1.75 1.13
CA SER A 20 4.43 -1.44 1.95
C SER A 20 4.63 -0.19 2.81
N LEU A 21 5.82 0.00 3.37
CA LEU A 21 6.19 1.19 4.15
C LEU A 21 6.27 2.41 3.24
N ALA A 22 6.85 2.26 2.04
CA ALA A 22 6.90 3.33 1.05
C ALA A 22 5.50 3.78 0.62
N ALA A 23 4.58 2.84 0.35
CA ALA A 23 3.18 3.14 0.05
C ALA A 23 2.48 3.86 1.21
N LEU A 24 2.70 3.42 2.45
CA LEU A 24 2.11 4.04 3.64
C LEU A 24 2.63 5.47 3.85
N LEU A 25 3.94 5.69 3.72
CA LEU A 25 4.55 7.02 3.81
C LEU A 25 4.04 7.93 2.70
N PHE A 26 3.96 7.44 1.46
CA PHE A 26 3.41 8.18 0.34
C PHE A 26 1.94 8.57 0.61
N PHE A 27 1.12 7.64 1.10
CA PHE A 27 -0.28 7.92 1.46
C PHE A 27 -0.38 9.06 2.48
N VAL A 28 0.39 9.01 3.57
CA VAL A 28 0.36 10.03 4.63
C VAL A 28 0.83 11.38 4.09
N LEU A 29 1.93 11.40 3.33
CA LEU A 29 2.47 12.63 2.74
C LEU A 29 1.50 13.25 1.72
N ALA A 30 0.94 12.44 0.81
CA ALA A 30 -0.03 12.86 -0.17
C ALA A 30 -1.30 13.39 0.50
N ALA A 31 -1.85 12.69 1.50
CA ALA A 31 -3.02 13.13 2.25
C ALA A 31 -2.75 14.43 3.03
N ALA A 32 -1.55 14.61 3.58
CA ALA A 32 -1.16 15.83 4.26
C ALA A 32 -0.98 17.03 3.31
N LEU A 33 -0.61 16.80 2.04
CA LEU A 33 -0.48 17.85 1.03
C LEU A 33 -1.82 18.53 0.68
N PHE A 34 -2.95 17.80 0.74
CA PHE A 34 -4.26 18.36 0.42
C PHE A 34 -4.69 19.55 1.27
N PRO A 35 -4.67 19.49 2.63
CA PRO A 35 -4.98 20.65 3.46
C PRO A 35 -4.00 21.81 3.26
N LEU A 36 -2.73 21.54 2.90
CA LEU A 36 -1.78 22.59 2.54
C LEU A 36 -2.13 23.27 1.20
N ALA A 37 -2.60 22.49 0.21
CA ALA A 37 -2.94 23.00 -1.12
C ALA A 37 -4.28 23.75 -1.17
N ILE A 38 -5.29 23.27 -0.42
CA ILE A 38 -6.66 23.80 -0.44
C ILE A 38 -6.87 24.86 0.67
N GLY A 39 -6.05 24.82 1.72
CA GLY A 39 -6.20 25.64 2.92
C GLY A 39 -7.09 24.98 3.99
N PRO A 40 -7.04 25.47 5.24
CA PRO A 40 -7.62 24.80 6.41
C PRO A 40 -9.14 25.02 6.59
N ALA A 41 -9.91 25.16 5.51
CA ALA A 41 -11.35 25.38 5.58
C ALA A 41 -12.10 24.08 5.95
N PRO A 42 -12.64 23.93 7.17
CA PRO A 42 -13.16 22.65 7.67
C PRO A 42 -14.39 22.17 6.90
N GLU A 43 -15.25 23.06 6.40
CA GLU A 43 -16.40 22.67 5.59
C GLU A 43 -15.97 22.04 4.25
N VAL A 44 -14.91 22.55 3.64
CA VAL A 44 -14.37 22.05 2.38
C VAL A 44 -13.64 20.72 2.59
N LEU A 45 -12.80 20.65 3.62
CA LEU A 45 -12.09 19.43 4.01
C LEU A 45 -13.05 18.30 4.38
N GLY A 46 -14.12 18.56 5.12
CA GLY A 46 -15.12 17.54 5.47
C GLY A 46 -15.82 16.94 4.25
N ARG A 47 -16.11 17.77 3.23
CA ARG A 47 -16.73 17.32 1.98
C ARG A 47 -15.76 16.55 1.08
N LEU A 48 -14.50 16.96 1.02
CA LEU A 48 -13.49 16.36 0.13
C LEU A 48 -12.75 15.18 0.75
N ALA A 49 -12.69 15.07 2.08
CA ALA A 49 -11.92 14.05 2.79
C ALA A 49 -12.18 12.61 2.31
N PRO A 50 -13.43 12.15 2.08
CA PRO A 50 -13.66 10.80 1.58
C PRO A 50 -12.99 10.57 0.22
N GLY A 51 -13.11 11.54 -0.69
CA GLY A 51 -12.48 11.46 -2.02
C GLY A 51 -10.96 11.49 -1.96
N ILE A 52 -10.40 12.38 -1.12
CA ILE A 52 -8.95 12.49 -0.91
C ILE A 52 -8.39 11.16 -0.38
N ILE A 53 -9.05 10.53 0.59
CA ILE A 53 -8.62 9.25 1.14
C ILE A 53 -8.57 8.18 0.05
N TRP A 54 -9.62 8.04 -0.76
CA TRP A 54 -9.64 7.05 -1.84
C TRP A 54 -8.59 7.32 -2.92
N VAL A 55 -8.40 8.58 -3.30
CA VAL A 55 -7.38 8.96 -4.30
C VAL A 55 -5.97 8.68 -3.78
N CYS A 56 -5.64 9.10 -2.56
CA CYS A 56 -4.35 8.83 -1.95
C CYS A 56 -4.11 7.32 -1.81
N ALA A 57 -5.13 6.55 -1.41
CA ALA A 57 -5.04 5.10 -1.28
C ALA A 57 -4.75 4.43 -2.62
N LEU A 58 -5.46 4.83 -3.68
CA LEU A 58 -5.23 4.33 -5.04
C LEU A 58 -3.82 4.66 -5.53
N LEU A 59 -3.37 5.90 -5.36
CA LEU A 59 -2.01 6.31 -5.78
C LEU A 59 -0.93 5.57 -4.99
N ALA A 60 -1.10 5.42 -3.68
CA ALA A 60 -0.19 4.65 -2.84
C ALA A 60 -0.13 3.18 -3.24
N ALA A 61 -1.26 2.59 -3.66
CA ALA A 61 -1.32 1.20 -4.11
C ALA A 61 -0.60 0.96 -5.45
N LEU A 62 -0.36 2.00 -6.26
CA LEU A 62 0.41 1.87 -7.51
C LEU A 62 1.90 1.63 -7.26
N LEU A 63 2.46 2.13 -6.15
CA LEU A 63 3.89 2.00 -5.83
C LEU A 63 4.35 0.53 -5.73
N PRO A 64 3.73 -0.34 -4.89
CA PRO A 64 4.10 -1.74 -4.81
C PRO A 64 3.60 -2.56 -6.01
N LEU A 65 2.62 -2.06 -6.77
CA LEU A 65 2.02 -2.79 -7.89
C LEU A 65 3.05 -3.14 -8.97
N GLU A 66 4.01 -2.25 -9.25
CA GLU A 66 5.05 -2.46 -10.24
C GLU A 66 6.03 -3.59 -9.86
N ARG A 67 6.18 -3.85 -8.56
CA ARG A 67 7.14 -4.82 -8.02
C ARG A 67 6.46 -6.05 -7.42
N LEU A 68 5.14 -6.11 -7.48
CA LEU A 68 4.31 -7.12 -6.82
C LEU A 68 4.74 -8.55 -7.18
N PHE A 69 5.08 -8.77 -8.44
CA PHE A 69 5.49 -10.07 -8.96
C PHE A 69 7.00 -10.19 -9.18
N ALA A 70 7.78 -9.15 -8.87
CA ALA A 70 9.21 -9.14 -9.15
C ALA A 70 9.95 -10.21 -8.33
N ALA A 71 9.60 -10.37 -7.06
CA ALA A 71 10.16 -11.42 -6.20
C ALA A 71 9.75 -12.82 -6.68
N ASP A 72 8.49 -13.02 -7.06
CA ASP A 72 8.00 -14.30 -7.57
C ASP A 72 8.62 -14.68 -8.91
N PHE A 73 8.97 -13.69 -9.73
CA PHE A 73 9.69 -13.87 -10.98
C PHE A 73 11.14 -14.27 -10.74
N GLU A 74 11.85 -13.56 -9.84
CA GLU A 74 13.25 -13.88 -9.51
C GLU A 74 13.42 -15.27 -8.90
N ASP A 75 12.46 -15.71 -8.08
CA ASP A 75 12.50 -17.02 -7.41
C ASP A 75 11.94 -18.17 -8.28
N GLY A 76 11.51 -17.91 -9.52
CA GLY A 76 11.00 -18.92 -10.46
C GLY A 76 9.59 -19.46 -10.12
N THR A 77 8.94 -18.91 -9.09
CA THR A 77 7.57 -19.26 -8.70
C THR A 77 6.58 -19.05 -9.84
N LEU A 78 6.74 -17.98 -10.63
CA LEU A 78 5.86 -17.71 -11.78
C LEU A 78 5.98 -18.77 -12.89
N ASP A 79 7.20 -19.25 -13.16
CA ASP A 79 7.42 -20.31 -14.14
C ASP A 79 6.81 -21.62 -13.66
N GLN A 80 6.92 -21.90 -12.35
CA GLN A 80 6.33 -23.08 -11.75
C GLN A 80 4.79 -23.03 -11.75
N LEU A 81 4.20 -21.85 -11.55
CA LEU A 81 2.76 -21.62 -11.70
C LEU A 81 2.28 -21.84 -13.14
N LEU A 82 3.00 -21.30 -14.12
CA LEU A 82 2.71 -21.50 -15.55
C LEU A 82 2.75 -22.98 -15.96
N LEU A 83 3.68 -23.76 -15.40
CA LEU A 83 3.82 -25.19 -15.67
C LEU A 83 2.84 -26.06 -14.86
N SER A 84 2.32 -25.56 -13.74
CA SER A 84 1.46 -26.34 -12.83
C SER A 84 0.06 -26.65 -13.39
N GLY A 85 -0.38 -25.93 -14.42
CA GLY A 85 -1.71 -26.11 -15.00
C GLY A 85 -2.86 -25.75 -14.05
N LEU A 86 -2.57 -25.05 -12.95
CA LEU A 86 -3.59 -24.49 -12.05
C LEU A 86 -4.22 -23.24 -12.71
N PRO A 87 -5.55 -23.07 -12.62
CA PRO A 87 -6.26 -21.90 -13.15
C PRO A 87 -5.92 -20.61 -12.40
#